data_AF-F0RKM2-F1
#
_entry.id   AF-F0RKM2-F1
#
_cell.length_a   1.000
_cell.length_b   1.000
_cell.length_c   1.000
_cell.angle_alpha   90.00
_cell.angle_beta   90.00
_cell.angle_gamma   90.00
#
_symmetry.space_group_name_H-M   'P 1'
#
loop_
_entity.id
_entity.type
_entity.pdbx_description
1 polymer ?
#
loop_
_entity_poly.entity_id
_entity_poly.type
_entity_poly.pdbx_seq_one_letter_code
_entity_poly.pdbx_strand_id
1 'polypeptide(L)'
;MTPEHWLNIATHGLALEAAARVRAEYLAHLEDALEAGESAEAVLREWGDPHTANRELSKAHLTTREARYLPAGYAPTWAGLGRALGEDAVPLLLFALTALAELRSGETAITLALLLAIVAAALLRWLVLSRQMLAARGRATLYWLLSFPTVLMAMSCAVLASRGAEGWHEAGRLLWERGWTGLLIVAYLLYHFSRLLTALSAARKAEAQL
;
A
#
# COMPACT_ATOMS: atom_id res chain seq x y z
N MET A 1 -17.22 33.68 7.53
CA MET A 1 -16.67 32.32 7.71
C MET A 1 -15.68 32.39 8.87
N THR A 2 -15.64 31.41 9.77
CA THR A 2 -14.70 31.40 10.91
C THR A 2 -13.39 30.69 10.54
N PRO A 3 -12.26 30.98 11.20
CA PRO A 3 -11.00 30.26 11.00
C PRO A 3 -11.13 28.75 11.22
N GLU A 4 -11.88 28.33 12.23
CA GLU A 4 -12.14 26.90 12.50
C GLU A 4 -12.90 26.23 11.36
N HIS A 5 -13.92 26.89 10.81
CA HIS A 5 -14.70 26.34 9.71
C HIS A 5 -13.85 26.25 8.43
N TRP A 6 -13.03 27.27 8.16
CA TRP A 6 -12.08 27.27 7.05
C TRP A 6 -11.09 26.11 7.17
N LEU A 7 -10.46 25.94 8.34
CA LEU A 7 -9.48 24.87 8.59
C LEU A 7 -10.10 23.48 8.49
N ASN A 8 -11.34 23.32 8.91
CA ASN A 8 -12.04 22.05 8.79
C ASN A 8 -12.21 21.63 7.31
N ILE A 9 -12.53 22.58 6.43
CA ILE A 9 -12.62 22.34 4.99
C ILE A 9 -11.23 22.13 4.39
N ALA A 10 -10.27 23.01 4.70
CA ALA A 10 -8.91 22.96 4.15
C ALA A 10 -8.17 21.67 4.51
N THR A 11 -8.41 21.12 5.70
CA THR A 11 -7.75 19.88 6.16
C THR A 11 -8.57 18.61 5.93
N HIS A 12 -9.72 18.72 5.25
CA HIS A 12 -10.59 17.56 5.01
C HIS A 12 -9.86 16.49 4.18
N GLY A 13 -9.97 15.22 4.62
CA GLY A 13 -9.39 14.07 3.91
C GLY A 13 -7.88 13.87 4.13
N LEU A 14 -7.18 14.81 4.77
CA LEU A 14 -5.80 14.61 5.22
C LEU A 14 -5.73 13.50 6.29
N ALA A 15 -4.56 12.84 6.41
CA ALA A 15 -4.31 11.93 7.52
C ALA A 15 -4.34 12.71 8.84
N LEU A 16 -4.77 12.05 9.93
CA LEU A 16 -5.01 12.71 11.22
C LEU A 16 -3.84 13.56 11.70
N GLU A 17 -2.63 13.01 11.69
CA GLU A 17 -1.40 13.71 12.11
C GLU A 17 -1.05 14.87 11.18
N ALA A 18 -1.23 14.70 9.87
CA ALA A 18 -1.00 15.77 8.90
C ALA A 18 -2.01 16.91 9.08
N ALA A 19 -3.28 16.60 9.28
CA ALA A 19 -4.32 17.57 9.56
C ALA A 19 -4.03 18.34 10.86
N ALA A 20 -3.59 17.64 11.91
CA ALA A 20 -3.22 18.27 13.18
C ALA A 20 -2.04 19.24 13.02
N ARG A 21 -0.98 18.85 12.30
CA ARG A 21 0.17 19.73 12.02
C ARG A 21 -0.24 20.98 11.24
N VAL A 22 -0.98 20.83 10.15
CA VAL A 22 -1.46 21.96 9.33
C VAL A 22 -2.35 22.89 10.15
N ARG A 23 -3.25 22.34 10.98
CA ARG A 23 -4.08 23.16 11.87
C ARG A 23 -3.23 23.95 12.87
N ALA A 24 -2.23 23.31 13.48
CA ALA A 24 -1.35 23.98 14.43
C ALA A 24 -0.57 25.12 13.75
N GLU A 25 -0.03 24.90 12.55
CA GLU A 25 0.70 25.90 11.77
C GLU A 25 -0.17 27.10 11.41
N TYR A 26 -1.38 26.87 10.87
CA TYR A 26 -2.30 27.96 10.53
C TYR A 26 -2.83 28.71 11.76
N LEU A 27 -3.06 28.02 12.88
CA LEU A 27 -3.48 28.66 14.12
C LEU A 27 -2.36 29.52 14.71
N ALA A 28 -1.10 29.05 14.64
CA ALA A 28 0.06 29.86 15.03
C ALA A 28 0.19 31.12 14.16
N HIS A 29 0.07 30.99 12.84
CA HIS A 29 0.06 32.15 11.94
C HIS A 29 -1.09 33.13 12.21
N LEU A 30 -2.27 32.62 12.58
CA LEU A 30 -3.38 33.47 12.99
C LEU A 30 -3.06 34.22 14.29
N GLU A 31 -2.48 33.54 15.27
CA GLU A 31 -2.09 34.14 16.55
C GLU A 31 -1.04 35.24 16.34
N ASP A 32 0.02 34.97 15.57
CA ASP A 32 1.05 35.96 15.20
C ASP A 32 0.45 37.20 14.51
N ALA A 33 -0.48 36.99 13.58
CA ALA A 33 -1.13 38.09 12.86
C ALA A 33 -2.05 38.92 13.78
N LEU A 34 -2.76 38.28 14.71
CA LEU A 34 -3.57 38.97 15.71
C LEU A 34 -2.68 39.78 16.68
N GLU A 35 -1.54 39.24 17.10
CA GLU A 35 -0.55 39.96 17.91
C GLU A 35 0.05 41.16 17.16
N ALA A 36 0.24 41.04 15.85
CA ALA A 36 0.66 42.14 14.98
C ALA A 36 -0.44 43.20 14.74
N GLY A 37 -1.65 43.00 15.26
CA GLY A 37 -2.78 43.91 15.15
C GLY A 37 -3.62 43.74 13.89
N GLU A 38 -3.43 42.66 13.13
CA GLU A 38 -4.31 42.30 12.03
C GLU A 38 -5.65 41.74 12.53
N SER A 39 -6.69 41.85 11.71
CA SER A 39 -7.99 41.25 12.02
C SER A 39 -8.05 39.82 11.49
N ALA A 40 -8.77 38.93 12.19
CA ALA A 40 -9.00 37.55 11.71
C ALA A 40 -9.66 37.50 10.32
N GLU A 41 -10.43 38.52 9.94
CA GLU A 41 -11.03 38.64 8.60
C GLU A 41 -10.00 38.96 7.52
N ALA A 42 -8.97 39.74 7.83
CA ALA A 42 -7.87 40.02 6.91
C ALA A 42 -7.04 38.76 6.64
N VAL A 43 -6.68 38.04 7.71
CA VAL A 43 -5.96 36.76 7.63
C VAL A 43 -6.74 35.72 6.82
N LEU A 44 -8.05 35.58 7.07
CA LEU A 44 -8.91 34.68 6.29
C LEU A 44 -8.98 35.04 4.80
N ARG A 45 -8.91 36.34 4.47
CA ARG A 45 -8.90 36.81 3.08
C ARG A 45 -7.59 36.43 2.38
N GLU A 46 -6.47 36.47 3.10
CA GLU A 46 -5.17 36.03 2.61
C GLU A 46 -5.11 34.52 2.39
N TRP A 47 -5.66 33.72 3.33
CA TRP A 47 -5.76 32.27 3.18
C TRP A 47 -6.62 31.86 1.97
N GLY A 48 -7.57 32.71 1.56
CA GLY A 48 -8.35 32.54 0.36
C GLY A 48 -9.39 31.42 0.45
N ASP A 49 -9.62 30.72 -0.67
CA ASP A 49 -10.63 29.65 -0.74
C ASP A 49 -10.14 28.35 -0.06
N PRO A 50 -10.85 27.84 0.97
CA PRO A 50 -10.45 26.63 1.68
C PRO A 50 -10.46 25.37 0.79
N HIS A 51 -11.28 25.30 -0.26
CA HIS A 51 -11.27 24.15 -1.17
C HIS A 51 -10.01 24.14 -2.04
N THR A 52 -9.54 25.31 -2.45
CA THR A 52 -8.28 25.46 -3.17
C THR A 52 -7.09 25.12 -2.28
N ALA A 53 -7.08 25.63 -1.05
CA ALA A 53 -6.09 25.24 -0.04
C ALA A 53 -6.10 23.73 0.20
N ASN A 54 -7.27 23.09 0.33
CA ASN A 54 -7.37 21.64 0.48
C ASN A 54 -6.72 20.86 -0.67
N ARG A 55 -6.89 21.30 -1.91
CA ARG A 55 -6.28 20.64 -3.07
C ARG A 55 -4.75 20.72 -3.01
N GLU A 56 -4.20 21.87 -2.65
CA GLU A 56 -2.74 22.04 -2.53
C GLU A 56 -2.18 21.29 -1.31
N LEU A 57 -2.84 21.39 -0.16
CA LEU A 57 -2.49 20.62 1.05
C LEU A 57 -2.56 19.11 0.80
N SER A 58 -3.53 18.62 0.03
CA SER A 58 -3.62 17.20 -0.34
C SER A 58 -2.50 16.74 -1.28
N LYS A 59 -1.86 17.65 -2.03
CA LYS A 59 -0.67 17.34 -2.84
C LYS A 59 0.59 17.29 -1.97
N ALA A 60 0.73 18.21 -1.01
CA ALA A 60 1.90 18.29 -0.14
C ALA A 60 1.86 17.28 1.00
N HIS A 61 0.68 17.02 1.56
CA HIS A 61 0.50 16.19 2.74
C HIS A 61 -0.11 14.83 2.45
N LEU A 62 0.11 13.91 3.39
CA LEU A 62 -0.41 12.57 3.34
C LEU A 62 -1.93 12.61 3.57
N THR A 63 -2.69 12.05 2.63
CA THR A 63 -4.14 11.88 2.77
C THR A 63 -4.49 10.59 3.52
N THR A 64 -5.70 10.52 4.07
CA THR A 64 -6.22 9.30 4.71
C THR A 64 -6.21 8.11 3.74
N ARG A 65 -6.50 8.37 2.45
CA ARG A 65 -6.46 7.33 1.41
C ARG A 65 -5.04 6.82 1.18
N GLU A 66 -4.07 7.72 1.06
CA GLU A 66 -2.66 7.37 0.84
C GLU A 66 -2.06 6.64 2.05
N ALA A 67 -2.40 7.05 3.28
CA ALA A 67 -1.95 6.41 4.50
C ALA A 67 -2.31 4.91 4.56
N ARG A 68 -3.45 4.50 3.98
CA ARG A 68 -3.85 3.09 3.90
C ARG A 68 -2.93 2.21 3.06
N TYR A 69 -2.12 2.80 2.17
CA TYR A 69 -1.17 2.07 1.35
C TYR A 69 0.20 1.91 2.04
N LEU A 70 0.42 2.60 3.15
CA LEU A 70 1.66 2.46 3.93
C LEU A 70 1.54 1.26 4.87
N PRO A 71 2.48 0.30 4.82
CA PRO A 71 2.48 -0.81 5.77
C PRO A 71 2.83 -0.28 7.17
N ALA A 72 1.93 -0.49 8.13
CA ALA A 72 2.13 -0.15 9.53
C ALA A 72 3.24 -0.99 10.22
N GLY A 73 3.71 -2.04 9.55
CA GLY A 73 4.65 -3.02 10.11
C GLY A 73 3.94 -4.10 10.95
N TYR A 74 4.74 -4.94 11.60
CA TYR A 74 4.24 -5.99 12.50
C TYR A 74 4.90 -5.90 13.87
N ALA A 75 4.19 -6.33 14.91
CA ALA A 75 4.82 -6.55 16.20
C ALA A 75 5.83 -7.72 16.11
N PRO A 76 6.99 -7.67 16.80
CA PRO A 76 7.94 -8.78 16.88
C PRO A 76 7.45 -9.86 17.86
N THR A 77 6.20 -10.29 17.71
CA THR A 77 5.52 -11.25 18.58
C THR A 77 4.76 -12.27 17.73
N TRP A 78 4.32 -13.36 18.36
CA TRP A 78 3.46 -14.36 17.71
C TRP A 78 2.16 -13.77 17.16
N ALA A 79 1.60 -12.74 17.80
CA ALA A 79 0.43 -12.03 17.30
C ALA A 79 0.74 -11.27 15.98
N GLY A 80 1.94 -10.68 15.87
CA GLY A 80 2.39 -10.04 14.64
C GLY A 80 2.62 -11.04 13.50
N LEU A 81 3.17 -12.22 13.82
CA LEU A 81 3.30 -13.31 12.84
C LEU A 81 1.92 -13.82 12.39
N GLY A 82 1.00 -14.03 13.35
CA GLY A 82 -0.37 -14.43 13.05
C GLY A 82 -1.08 -13.43 12.12
N ARG A 83 -0.84 -12.13 12.30
CA ARG A 83 -1.34 -11.09 11.38
C ARG A 83 -0.71 -11.22 9.99
N ALA A 84 0.61 -11.40 9.90
CA ALA A 84 1.31 -11.52 8.63
C ALA A 84 0.88 -12.76 7.82
N LEU A 85 0.64 -13.90 8.48
CA LEU A 85 0.08 -15.11 7.84
C LEU A 85 -1.42 -14.95 7.56
N GLY A 86 -2.15 -14.26 8.44
CA GLY A 86 -3.57 -14.00 8.31
C GLY A 86 -3.94 -13.21 7.05
N GLU A 87 -3.08 -12.28 6.63
CA GLU A 87 -3.23 -11.53 5.36
C GLU A 87 -3.30 -12.45 4.14
N ASP A 88 -2.64 -13.62 4.20
CA ASP A 88 -2.58 -14.60 3.11
C ASP A 88 -3.32 -15.91 3.48
N ALA A 89 -4.17 -15.91 4.52
CA ALA A 89 -4.77 -17.14 5.05
C ALA A 89 -5.61 -17.91 4.03
N VAL A 90 -6.41 -17.19 3.22
CA VAL A 90 -7.27 -17.79 2.19
C VAL A 90 -6.44 -18.48 1.11
N PRO A 91 -5.48 -17.82 0.42
CA PRO A 91 -4.66 -18.51 -0.56
C PRO A 91 -3.81 -19.61 0.09
N LEU A 92 -3.24 -19.40 1.29
CA LEU A 92 -2.49 -20.45 1.99
C LEU A 92 -3.34 -21.71 2.23
N LEU A 93 -4.59 -21.55 2.68
CA LEU A 93 -5.50 -22.68 2.89
C LEU A 93 -5.80 -23.41 1.57
N LEU A 94 -6.08 -22.67 0.49
CA LEU A 94 -6.34 -23.27 -0.83
C LEU A 94 -5.13 -24.07 -1.31
N PHE A 95 -3.94 -23.49 -1.32
CA PHE A 95 -2.72 -24.18 -1.74
C PHE A 95 -2.40 -25.38 -0.87
N ALA A 96 -2.66 -25.31 0.45
CA ALA A 96 -2.48 -26.44 1.36
C ALA A 96 -3.42 -27.62 1.04
N LEU A 97 -4.71 -27.34 0.78
CA LEU A 97 -5.68 -28.37 0.41
C LEU A 97 -5.32 -29.02 -0.92
N THR A 98 -4.92 -28.23 -1.91
CA THR A 98 -4.52 -28.73 -3.24
C THR A 98 -3.24 -29.57 -3.15
N ALA A 99 -2.21 -29.08 -2.43
CA ALA A 99 -0.98 -29.83 -2.22
C ALA A 99 -1.23 -31.17 -1.48
N LEU A 100 -2.15 -31.19 -0.51
CA LEU A 100 -2.53 -32.43 0.18
C LEU A 100 -3.25 -33.41 -0.75
N ALA A 101 -4.08 -32.92 -1.67
CA ALA A 101 -4.74 -33.75 -2.67
C ALA A 101 -3.73 -34.37 -3.65
N GLU A 102 -2.78 -33.58 -4.16
CA GLU A 102 -1.69 -34.03 -5.05
C GLU A 102 -0.80 -35.09 -4.37
N LEU A 103 -0.44 -34.87 -3.10
CA LEU A 103 0.34 -35.83 -2.33
C LEU A 103 -0.38 -37.17 -2.16
N ARG A 104 -1.71 -37.16 -2.09
CA ARG A 104 -2.53 -38.38 -2.03
C ARG A 104 -2.64 -39.09 -3.37
N SER A 105 -2.66 -38.36 -4.49
CA SER A 105 -2.70 -38.95 -5.83
C SER A 105 -1.32 -39.39 -6.35
N GLY A 106 -0.24 -39.05 -5.64
CA GLY A 106 1.13 -39.36 -6.06
C GLY A 106 1.65 -38.41 -7.15
N GLU A 107 1.04 -37.25 -7.30
CA GLU A 107 1.40 -36.23 -8.28
C GLU A 107 2.58 -35.35 -7.82
N THR A 108 3.16 -34.60 -8.76
CA THR A 108 4.36 -33.77 -8.54
C THR A 108 4.15 -32.63 -7.56
N ALA A 109 5.14 -32.39 -6.69
CA ALA A 109 5.14 -31.44 -5.58
C ALA A 109 5.24 -29.93 -5.95
N ILE A 110 4.77 -29.50 -7.13
CA ILE A 110 4.86 -28.09 -7.55
C ILE A 110 4.02 -27.20 -6.63
N THR A 111 2.79 -27.62 -6.31
CA THR A 111 1.89 -26.86 -5.43
C THR A 111 2.43 -26.78 -4.00
N LEU A 112 3.11 -27.83 -3.53
CA LEU A 112 3.81 -27.82 -2.25
C LEU A 112 4.96 -26.81 -2.24
N ALA A 113 5.76 -26.75 -3.31
CA ALA A 113 6.83 -25.76 -3.44
C ALA A 113 6.28 -24.32 -3.46
N LEU A 114 5.16 -24.09 -4.15
CA LEU A 114 4.47 -22.79 -4.15
C LEU A 114 3.96 -22.42 -2.75
N LEU A 115 3.33 -23.35 -2.04
CA LEU A 115 2.88 -23.14 -0.67
C LEU A 115 4.05 -22.73 0.24
N LEU A 116 5.16 -23.46 0.19
CA LEU A 116 6.35 -23.17 0.99
C LEU A 116 6.94 -21.79 0.65
N ALA A 117 6.96 -21.41 -0.63
CA ALA A 117 7.43 -20.10 -1.05
C ALA A 117 6.55 -18.96 -0.49
N ILE A 118 5.22 -19.13 -0.50
CA ILE A 118 4.28 -18.15 0.06
C ILE A 118 4.46 -18.04 1.59
N VAL A 119 4.56 -19.16 2.29
CA VAL A 119 4.82 -19.17 3.74
C VAL A 119 6.16 -18.50 4.06
N ALA A 120 7.22 -18.82 3.32
CA ALA A 120 8.53 -18.20 3.50
C ALA A 120 8.48 -16.68 3.25
N ALA A 121 7.75 -16.23 2.22
CA ALA A 121 7.57 -14.82 1.95
C ALA A 121 6.82 -14.10 3.10
N ALA A 122 5.74 -14.70 3.63
CA ALA A 122 5.01 -14.14 4.76
C ALA A 122 5.88 -14.06 6.04
N LEU A 123 6.68 -15.10 6.30
CA LEU A 123 7.66 -15.11 7.40
C LEU A 123 8.72 -14.03 7.23
N LEU A 124 9.30 -13.92 6.02
CA LEU A 124 10.30 -12.91 5.71
C LEU A 124 9.70 -11.49 5.83
N ARG A 125 8.45 -11.31 5.36
CA ARG A 125 7.72 -10.04 5.46
C ARG A 125 7.52 -9.64 6.93
N TRP A 126 7.14 -10.58 7.78
CA TRP A 126 7.05 -10.37 9.22
C TRP A 126 8.41 -10.01 9.85
N LEU A 127 9.46 -10.78 9.56
CA LEU A 127 10.81 -10.56 10.10
C LEU A 127 11.38 -9.19 9.71
N VAL A 128 11.21 -8.80 8.46
CA VAL A 128 11.74 -7.55 7.91
C VAL A 128 10.95 -6.35 8.41
N LEU A 129 9.61 -6.42 8.40
CA LEU A 129 8.75 -5.28 8.76
C LEU A 129 8.46 -5.17 10.26
N SER A 130 8.91 -6.12 11.07
CA SER A 130 8.94 -5.98 12.54
C SER A 130 10.15 -5.20 13.04
N ARG A 131 11.23 -5.17 12.25
CA ARG A 131 12.41 -4.37 12.52
C ARG A 131 12.20 -3.01 11.85
N GLN A 132 11.89 -1.97 12.62
CA GLN A 132 11.62 -0.60 12.12
C GLN A 132 12.85 0.10 11.50
N MET A 133 13.83 -0.65 10.98
CA MET A 133 15.11 -0.16 10.47
C MET A 133 15.02 0.39 9.03
N LEU A 134 13.86 0.22 8.37
CA LEU A 134 13.66 0.62 6.99
C LEU A 134 12.88 1.94 6.88
N ALA A 135 13.36 2.81 5.98
CA ALA A 135 12.62 3.98 5.52
C ALA A 135 11.25 3.57 4.94
N ALA A 136 10.30 4.51 4.90
CA ALA A 136 8.92 4.24 4.49
C ALA A 136 8.85 3.62 3.08
N ARG A 137 9.67 4.09 2.14
CA ARG A 137 9.75 3.51 0.78
C ARG A 137 10.25 2.07 0.81
N GLY A 138 11.31 1.79 1.57
CA GLY A 138 11.87 0.46 1.72
C GLY A 138 10.82 -0.54 2.27
N ARG A 139 10.05 -0.12 3.28
CA ARG A 139 8.95 -0.91 3.83
C ARG A 139 7.85 -1.16 2.81
N ALA A 140 7.42 -0.14 2.08
CA ALA A 140 6.39 -0.27 1.04
C ALA A 140 6.82 -1.24 -0.06
N THR A 141 8.05 -1.12 -0.55
CA THR A 141 8.61 -2.01 -1.59
C THR A 141 8.69 -3.44 -1.10
N LEU A 142 9.26 -3.69 0.08
CA LEU A 142 9.40 -5.05 0.61
C LEU A 142 8.06 -5.69 0.96
N TYR A 143 7.11 -4.92 1.50
CA TYR A 143 5.75 -5.39 1.71
C TYR A 143 5.11 -5.85 0.41
N TRP A 144 5.24 -5.05 -0.66
CA TRP A 144 4.71 -5.39 -1.97
C TRP A 144 5.41 -6.60 -2.59
N LEU A 145 6.75 -6.66 -2.54
CA LEU A 145 7.55 -7.77 -3.08
C LEU A 145 7.21 -9.11 -2.42
N LEU A 146 6.97 -9.09 -1.12
CA LEU A 146 6.68 -10.28 -0.32
C LEU A 146 5.18 -10.57 -0.18
N SER A 147 4.33 -9.83 -0.88
CA SER A 147 2.89 -10.11 -0.91
C SER A 147 2.59 -11.34 -1.78
N PHE A 148 1.58 -12.12 -1.40
CA PHE A 148 1.16 -13.30 -2.15
C PHE A 148 1.04 -13.07 -3.67
N PRO A 149 0.38 -12.01 -4.17
CA PRO A 149 0.25 -11.80 -5.61
C PRO A 149 1.59 -11.61 -6.31
N THR A 150 2.54 -10.90 -5.68
CA THR A 150 3.86 -10.68 -6.26
C THR A 150 4.70 -11.95 -6.28
N VAL A 151 4.66 -12.73 -5.21
CA VAL A 151 5.36 -14.02 -5.13
C VAL A 151 4.81 -14.98 -6.18
N LEU A 152 3.49 -15.08 -6.30
CA LEU A 152 2.85 -15.91 -7.32
C LEU A 152 3.21 -15.46 -8.75
N MET A 153 3.21 -14.15 -9.01
CA MET A 153 3.61 -13.58 -10.29
C MET A 153 5.08 -13.89 -10.60
N ALA A 154 5.99 -13.70 -9.64
CA ALA A 154 7.42 -13.97 -9.81
C ALA A 154 7.68 -15.45 -10.12
N MET A 155 7.02 -16.36 -9.39
CA MET A 155 7.11 -17.80 -9.63
C MET A 155 6.53 -18.19 -11.00
N SER A 156 5.39 -17.59 -11.38
CA SER A 156 4.79 -17.81 -12.70
C SER A 156 5.74 -17.36 -13.81
N CYS A 157 6.31 -16.15 -13.70
CA CYS A 157 7.31 -15.64 -14.63
C CYS A 157 8.55 -16.54 -14.70
N ALA A 158 9.03 -17.09 -13.58
CA ALA A 158 10.16 -18.00 -13.55
C ALA A 158 9.86 -19.32 -14.30
N VAL A 159 8.65 -19.88 -14.13
CA VAL A 159 8.20 -21.07 -14.87
C VAL A 159 8.02 -20.78 -16.36
N LEU A 160 7.53 -19.60 -16.74
CA LEU A 160 7.42 -19.21 -18.15
C LEU A 160 8.79 -18.98 -18.78
N ALA A 161 9.70 -18.32 -18.06
CA ALA A 161 11.06 -18.05 -18.51
C ALA A 161 11.87 -19.33 -18.72
N SER A 162 11.70 -20.35 -17.86
CA SER A 162 12.39 -21.64 -18.03
C SER A 162 11.93 -22.41 -19.27
N ARG A 163 10.76 -22.06 -19.83
CA ARG A 163 10.21 -22.60 -21.08
C ARG A 163 10.53 -21.74 -22.31
N GLY A 164 11.31 -20.68 -22.16
CA GLY A 164 11.70 -19.80 -23.27
C GLY A 164 10.52 -19.09 -23.94
N ALA A 165 10.63 -18.82 -25.25
CA ALA A 165 9.63 -18.09 -26.02
C ALA A 165 8.27 -18.80 -26.09
N GLU A 166 8.27 -20.14 -26.07
CA GLU A 166 7.06 -20.96 -26.10
C GLU A 166 6.20 -20.75 -24.85
N GLY A 167 6.82 -20.65 -23.68
CA GLY A 167 6.11 -20.38 -22.43
C GLY A 167 5.32 -19.07 -22.47
N TRP A 168 5.95 -17.99 -22.94
CA TRP A 168 5.30 -16.69 -23.04
C TRP A 168 4.19 -16.66 -24.09
N HIS A 169 4.38 -17.32 -25.22
CA HIS A 169 3.36 -17.40 -26.26
C HIS A 169 2.12 -18.15 -25.76
N GLU A 170 2.34 -19.28 -25.08
CA GLU A 170 1.27 -20.09 -24.48
C GLU A 170 0.52 -19.33 -23.38
N ALA A 171 1.22 -18.60 -22.52
CA ALA A 171 0.59 -17.75 -21.50
C ALA A 171 -0.30 -16.67 -22.12
N GLY A 172 0.18 -16.01 -23.18
CA GLY A 172 -0.59 -15.02 -23.93
C GLY A 172 -1.84 -15.61 -24.57
N ARG A 173 -1.70 -16.80 -25.19
CA ARG A 173 -2.82 -17.55 -25.77
C ARG A 173 -3.86 -17.92 -24.71
N LEU A 174 -3.44 -18.47 -23.57
CA LEU A 174 -4.32 -18.85 -22.46
C LEU A 174 -5.07 -17.65 -21.86
N LEU A 175 -4.40 -16.50 -21.73
CA LEU A 175 -5.05 -15.27 -21.27
C LEU A 175 -6.10 -14.79 -22.28
N TRP A 176 -5.80 -14.87 -23.58
CA TRP A 176 -6.73 -14.49 -24.64
C TRP A 176 -7.95 -15.43 -24.72
N GLU A 177 -7.73 -16.74 -24.70
CA GLU A 177 -8.77 -17.76 -24.78
C GLU A 177 -9.72 -17.75 -23.57
N ARG A 178 -9.23 -17.31 -22.41
CA ARG A 178 -10.06 -17.14 -21.21
C ARG A 178 -10.98 -15.92 -21.26
N GLY A 179 -10.95 -15.13 -22.33
CA GLY A 179 -11.85 -13.99 -22.55
C GLY A 179 -11.91 -13.05 -21.35
N TRP A 180 -13.10 -12.91 -20.76
CA TRP A 180 -13.32 -12.05 -19.59
C TRP A 180 -12.44 -12.39 -18.38
N THR A 181 -12.18 -13.66 -18.12
CA THR A 181 -11.32 -14.07 -16.99
C THR A 181 -9.88 -13.63 -17.21
N GLY A 182 -9.38 -13.69 -18.45
CA GLY A 182 -8.06 -13.17 -18.81
C GLY A 182 -7.95 -11.67 -18.59
N LEU A 183 -8.97 -10.91 -19.02
CA LEU A 183 -9.05 -9.47 -18.78
C LEU A 183 -9.04 -9.12 -17.29
N LEU A 184 -9.77 -9.88 -16.46
CA LEU A 184 -9.78 -9.68 -15.00
C LEU A 184 -8.42 -9.93 -14.38
N ILE A 185 -7.67 -10.93 -14.84
CA ILE A 185 -6.30 -11.20 -14.37
C ILE A 185 -5.40 -10.01 -14.70
N VAL A 186 -5.41 -9.53 -15.95
CA VAL A 186 -4.59 -8.38 -16.38
C VAL A 186 -4.97 -7.12 -15.60
N ALA A 187 -6.26 -6.84 -15.46
CA ALA A 187 -6.75 -5.70 -14.69
C ALA A 187 -6.31 -5.76 -13.22
N TYR A 188 -6.37 -6.95 -12.61
CA TYR A 188 -5.89 -7.16 -11.25
C TYR A 188 -4.38 -6.94 -11.12
N LEU A 189 -3.57 -7.42 -12.07
CA LEU A 189 -2.11 -7.20 -12.07
C LEU A 189 -1.75 -5.71 -12.19
N LEU A 190 -2.43 -4.98 -13.08
CA LEU A 190 -2.27 -3.54 -13.22
C LEU A 190 -2.68 -2.80 -11.94
N TYR A 191 -3.81 -3.19 -11.35
CA TYR A 191 -4.24 -2.66 -10.06
C TYR A 191 -3.20 -2.92 -8.97
N HIS A 192 -2.71 -4.16 -8.85
CA HIS A 192 -1.69 -4.54 -7.87
C HIS A 192 -0.39 -3.76 -8.03
N PHE A 193 0.04 -3.51 -9.27
CA PHE A 193 1.19 -2.65 -9.55
C PHE A 193 0.91 -1.18 -9.19
N SER A 194 -0.28 -0.65 -9.50
CA SER A 194 -0.65 0.72 -9.11
C SER A 194 -0.66 0.94 -7.59
N ARG A 195 -0.90 -0.12 -6.79
CA ARG A 195 -0.79 -0.06 -5.33
C ARG A 195 0.63 0.24 -4.89
N LEU A 196 1.64 -0.34 -5.55
CA LEU A 196 3.05 -0.04 -5.26
C LEU A 196 3.36 1.44 -5.54
N LEU A 197 2.97 1.94 -6.72
CA LEU A 197 3.20 3.35 -7.09
C LEU A 197 2.55 4.30 -6.09
N THR A 198 1.32 4.00 -5.68
CA THR A 198 0.59 4.78 -4.66
C THR A 198 1.31 4.73 -3.32
N ALA A 199 1.76 3.55 -2.87
CA ALA A 199 2.49 3.38 -1.62
C ALA A 199 3.84 4.11 -1.64
N LEU A 200 4.55 4.12 -2.77
CA LEU A 200 5.81 4.85 -2.93
C LEU A 200 5.60 6.36 -2.93
N SER A 201 4.55 6.86 -3.59
CA SER A 201 4.18 8.28 -3.53
C SER A 201 3.82 8.71 -2.11
N ALA A 202 3.00 7.91 -1.42
CA ALA A 202 2.64 8.12 -0.02
C ALA A 202 3.88 8.10 0.90
N ALA A 203 4.81 7.17 0.67
CA ALA A 203 6.02 7.04 1.47
C ALA A 203 6.94 8.25 1.29
N ARG A 204 7.07 8.76 0.06
CA ARG A 204 7.79 10.00 -0.22
C ARG A 204 7.19 11.19 0.54
N LYS A 205 5.87 11.33 0.58
CA LYS A 205 5.21 12.38 1.36
C LYS A 205 5.46 12.23 2.86
N ALA A 206 5.40 11.01 3.38
CA ALA A 206 5.66 10.74 4.79
C ALA A 206 7.12 11.04 5.18
N GLU A 207 8.08 10.69 4.33
CA GLU A 207 9.51 10.97 4.55
C GLU A 207 9.85 12.46 4.46
N ALA A 208 9.13 13.23 3.64
CA ALA A 208 9.31 14.69 3.54
C ALA A 208 8.78 15.46 4.77
N GLN A 209 8.14 14.75 5.72
CA GLN A 209 7.51 15.32 6.91
C GLN A 209 8.19 14.89 8.22
N LEU A 210 9.27 14.10 8.13
CA LEU A 210 10.14 13.69 9.24
C LEU A 210 11.38 14.58 9.27
#